data_AF-A0A976CGK8-F1
#
_entry.id   AF-A0A976CGK8-F1
#
_cell.length_a   1.000
_cell.length_b   1.000
_cell.length_c   1.000
_cell.angle_alpha   90.00
_cell.angle_beta   90.00
_cell.angle_gamma   90.00
#
_symmetry.space_group_name_H-M   'P 1'
#
loop_
_entity.id
_entity.type
_entity.pdbx_description
1 polymer ?
#
loop_
_entity_poly.entity_id
_entity_poly.type
_entity_poly.pdbx_seq_one_letter_code
_entity_poly.pdbx_strand_id
1 'polypeptide(L)'
;MEVIKRDGRKETVKFDKITARIEKLCYSLNRNYVEPLKVAMKVIEGLYNNVTTSELDNLAAETCAAMAVIHPDYAVLAARIAISNLQKNTDKSFSKTMKHLYEYLDPKTGEKANLLSEATYNIIKKHADELNSAIIYDRDFNYDYFGFKTLEKSYLLKLFGKVAERPQHMIMRVAVGIHGEDIEAAIETYNLMSEKWFTHATPTLFNAGTPKPQLSSCFLLTMQSDSIEGIYDTLKQCALISQSAGGIGISIHNIRATGSYIKGTNGYSNGIIPMLRVYNDTARYVDQGGNKRKGAFAVYLEPWHADIFEFLELKKNHGKEELRARDLFYAVWASDLFMKRVENDETWSLFCPNEAPGLADVWGKEFEELYHKYESEGKARKTIKAQELWFKILESQIETGTPYMLYKDSANAKSNQQNLGTIKSSNLCAEIIEFTSSDEVAVCNLASISLTRFVINGKFDHQRLYEVTKVVAKNLNKII
;
A
#
# COMPACT_ATOMS: atom_id res chain seq x y z
N MET A 1 -45.69 -9.96 -5.46
CA MET A 1 -44.53 -9.71 -4.58
C MET A 1 -44.42 -8.22 -4.31
N GLU A 2 -44.04 -7.85 -3.10
CA GLU A 2 -43.85 -6.48 -2.65
C GLU A 2 -42.37 -6.21 -2.32
N VAL A 3 -41.93 -4.98 -2.54
CA VAL A 3 -40.61 -4.47 -2.14
C VAL A 3 -40.75 -3.40 -1.07
N ILE A 4 -39.76 -3.29 -0.20
CA ILE A 4 -39.68 -2.24 0.82
C ILE A 4 -38.82 -1.09 0.29
N LYS A 5 -39.42 0.09 0.15
CA LYS A 5 -38.71 1.32 -0.22
C LYS A 5 -37.78 1.80 0.88
N ARG A 6 -36.85 2.68 0.51
CA ARG A 6 -35.94 3.34 1.46
C ARG A 6 -36.65 4.14 2.56
N ASP A 7 -37.88 4.62 2.30
CA ASP A 7 -38.73 5.29 3.28
C ASP A 7 -39.59 4.32 4.11
N GLY A 8 -39.38 3.01 3.99
CA GLY A 8 -40.11 1.96 4.69
C GLY A 8 -41.45 1.56 4.07
N ARG A 9 -41.92 2.27 3.03
CA ARG A 9 -43.20 1.96 2.38
C ARG A 9 -43.10 0.68 1.56
N LYS A 10 -44.17 -0.12 1.56
CA LYS A 10 -44.29 -1.27 0.66
C LYS A 10 -44.82 -0.83 -0.71
N GLU A 11 -44.25 -1.37 -1.77
CA GLU A 11 -44.76 -1.18 -3.13
C GLU A 11 -44.76 -2.51 -3.90
N THR A 12 -45.77 -2.76 -4.71
CA THR A 12 -45.81 -3.92 -5.62
C THR A 12 -44.67 -3.85 -6.63
N VAL A 13 -43.98 -4.97 -6.85
CA VAL A 13 -42.93 -5.07 -7.88
C VAL A 13 -43.56 -4.84 -9.25
N LYS A 14 -43.04 -3.85 -9.99
CA LYS A 14 -43.42 -3.57 -11.38
C LYS A 14 -42.20 -3.72 -12.27
N PHE A 15 -42.24 -4.67 -13.20
CA PHE A 15 -41.14 -4.94 -14.13
C PHE A 15 -40.71 -3.68 -14.88
N ASP A 16 -41.67 -2.93 -15.43
CA ASP A 16 -41.40 -1.70 -16.18
C ASP A 16 -40.62 -0.66 -15.37
N LYS A 17 -40.83 -0.60 -14.04
CA LYS A 17 -40.10 0.33 -13.18
C LYS A 17 -38.64 -0.07 -12.98
N ILE A 18 -38.36 -1.38 -12.89
CA ILE A 18 -37.00 -1.91 -12.79
C ILE A 18 -36.27 -1.65 -14.11
N THR A 19 -36.89 -2.03 -15.23
CA THR A 19 -36.33 -1.84 -16.57
C THR A 19 -36.08 -0.37 -16.87
N ALA A 20 -37.07 0.51 -16.65
CA ALA A 20 -36.90 1.96 -16.88
C ALA A 20 -35.78 2.59 -16.05
N ARG A 21 -35.54 2.07 -14.84
CA ARG A 21 -34.44 2.53 -14.00
C ARG A 21 -33.08 2.13 -14.58
N ILE A 22 -32.93 0.87 -15.00
CA ILE A 22 -31.69 0.38 -15.62
C ILE A 22 -31.44 1.10 -16.94
N GLU A 23 -32.49 1.29 -17.74
CA GLU A 23 -32.49 2.03 -19.01
C GLU A 23 -31.93 3.44 -18.85
N LYS A 24 -32.36 4.19 -17.81
CA LYS A 24 -31.86 5.55 -17.52
C LYS A 24 -30.36 5.59 -17.26
N LEU A 25 -29.75 4.49 -16.81
CA LEU A 25 -28.31 4.40 -16.51
C LEU A 25 -27.49 3.90 -17.71
N CYS A 26 -28.12 3.60 -18.85
CA CYS A 26 -27.46 3.09 -20.05
C CYS A 26 -27.03 4.17 -21.05
N TYR A 27 -26.94 5.43 -20.62
CA TYR A 27 -26.50 6.53 -21.48
C TYR A 27 -25.06 6.31 -21.99
N SER A 28 -24.80 6.55 -23.27
CA SER A 28 -23.49 6.38 -23.89
C SER A 28 -22.88 4.97 -23.76
N LEU A 29 -23.71 3.94 -23.51
CA LEU A 29 -23.30 2.53 -23.58
C LEU A 29 -23.70 1.93 -24.94
N ASN A 30 -22.99 0.91 -25.38
CA ASN A 30 -23.26 0.24 -26.63
C ASN A 30 -24.57 -0.57 -26.57
N ARG A 31 -25.64 0.01 -27.11
CA ARG A 31 -26.99 -0.55 -27.10
C ARG A 31 -27.18 -1.79 -27.98
N ASN A 32 -26.21 -2.11 -28.84
CA ASN A 32 -26.24 -3.35 -29.61
C ASN A 32 -25.94 -4.58 -28.73
N TYR A 33 -25.27 -4.38 -27.59
CA TYR A 33 -24.90 -5.46 -26.67
C TYR A 33 -25.54 -5.30 -25.28
N VAL A 34 -25.69 -4.06 -24.80
CA VAL A 34 -26.29 -3.79 -23.48
C VAL A 34 -27.80 -3.71 -23.60
N GLU A 35 -28.46 -4.77 -23.14
CA GLU A 35 -29.92 -4.90 -23.12
C GLU A 35 -30.45 -4.85 -21.67
N PRO A 36 -31.05 -3.72 -21.25
CA PRO A 36 -31.59 -3.55 -19.89
C PRO A 36 -32.71 -4.53 -19.53
N LEU A 37 -33.47 -4.96 -20.54
CA LEU A 37 -34.57 -5.91 -20.37
C LEU A 37 -34.06 -7.29 -19.93
N LYS A 38 -32.94 -7.76 -20.50
CA LYS A 38 -32.30 -9.02 -20.09
C LYS A 38 -31.80 -8.97 -18.64
N VAL A 39 -31.27 -7.82 -18.21
CA VAL A 39 -30.86 -7.61 -16.81
C VAL A 39 -32.09 -7.67 -15.90
N ALA A 40 -33.15 -6.93 -16.23
CA ALA A 40 -34.37 -6.88 -15.42
C ALA A 40 -35.00 -8.28 -15.25
N MET A 41 -35.01 -9.11 -16.31
CA MET A 41 -35.51 -10.48 -16.24
C MET A 41 -34.72 -11.32 -15.22
N LYS A 42 -33.38 -11.33 -15.33
CA LYS A 42 -32.50 -12.06 -14.40
C LYS A 42 -32.63 -11.56 -12.95
N VAL A 43 -32.80 -10.25 -12.76
CA VAL A 43 -33.00 -9.68 -11.43
C VAL A 43 -34.30 -10.15 -10.80
N ILE A 44 -35.39 -10.25 -11.58
CA ILE A 44 -36.69 -10.73 -11.07
C ILE A 44 -36.62 -12.18 -10.60
N GLU A 45 -35.88 -13.04 -11.29
CA GLU A 45 -35.71 -14.45 -10.90
C GLU A 45 -35.10 -14.61 -9.50
N GLY A 46 -34.28 -13.65 -9.07
CA GLY A 46 -33.65 -13.62 -7.74
C GLY A 46 -34.45 -12.91 -6.65
N LEU A 47 -35.66 -12.41 -6.93
CA LEU A 47 -36.44 -11.67 -5.93
C LEU A 47 -37.17 -12.58 -4.95
N TYR A 48 -37.33 -12.09 -3.72
CA TYR A 48 -38.21 -12.64 -2.70
C TYR A 48 -39.13 -11.55 -2.12
N ASN A 49 -40.21 -11.96 -1.45
CA ASN A 49 -41.18 -11.01 -0.92
C ASN A 49 -40.58 -10.15 0.21
N ASN A 50 -40.90 -8.86 0.24
CA ASN A 50 -40.37 -7.86 1.17
C ASN A 50 -38.87 -7.54 1.01
N VAL A 51 -38.24 -7.89 -0.12
CA VAL A 51 -36.86 -7.43 -0.41
C VAL A 51 -36.78 -5.90 -0.46
N THR A 52 -35.73 -5.31 0.09
CA THR A 52 -35.57 -3.86 0.08
C THR A 52 -35.15 -3.35 -1.30
N THR A 53 -35.55 -2.13 -1.65
CA THR A 53 -35.11 -1.48 -2.89
C THR A 53 -33.59 -1.27 -2.97
N SER A 54 -32.88 -1.28 -1.83
CA SER A 54 -31.41 -1.22 -1.79
C SER A 54 -30.77 -2.57 -2.11
N GLU A 55 -31.32 -3.68 -1.60
CA GLU A 55 -30.88 -5.04 -1.95
C GLU A 55 -31.18 -5.36 -3.41
N LEU A 56 -32.34 -4.91 -3.92
CA LEU A 56 -32.70 -5.01 -5.34
C LEU A 56 -31.65 -4.33 -6.24
N ASP A 57 -31.21 -3.12 -5.87
CA ASP A 57 -30.19 -2.41 -6.64
C ASP A 57 -28.82 -3.11 -6.57
N ASN A 58 -28.48 -3.73 -5.44
CA ASN A 58 -27.25 -4.53 -5.31
C ASN A 58 -27.30 -5.78 -6.19
N LEU A 59 -28.40 -6.53 -6.17
CA LEU A 59 -28.60 -7.69 -7.03
C LEU A 59 -28.53 -7.32 -8.51
N ALA A 60 -29.11 -6.18 -8.90
CA ALA A 60 -29.02 -5.67 -10.26
C ALA A 60 -27.58 -5.31 -10.66
N ALA A 61 -26.82 -4.68 -9.76
CA ALA A 61 -25.42 -4.36 -10.01
C ALA A 61 -24.56 -5.63 -10.14
N GLU A 62 -24.74 -6.62 -9.27
CA GLU A 62 -24.03 -7.91 -9.30
C GLU A 62 -24.36 -8.70 -10.58
N THR A 63 -25.63 -8.73 -10.97
CA THR A 63 -26.09 -9.36 -12.21
C THR A 63 -25.43 -8.72 -13.42
N CYS A 64 -25.41 -7.38 -13.49
CA CYS A 64 -24.70 -6.67 -14.56
C CYS A 64 -23.19 -6.96 -14.53
N ALA A 65 -22.56 -7.02 -13.36
CA ALA A 65 -21.13 -7.30 -13.26
C ALA A 65 -20.79 -8.70 -13.79
N ALA A 66 -21.61 -9.71 -13.51
CA ALA A 66 -21.47 -11.05 -14.06
C ALA A 66 -21.62 -11.09 -15.60
N MET A 67 -22.38 -10.16 -16.17
CA MET A 67 -22.57 -10.01 -17.62
C MET A 67 -21.42 -9.27 -18.33
N ALA A 68 -20.40 -8.81 -17.60
CA ALA A 68 -19.22 -8.17 -18.20
C ALA A 68 -18.47 -9.09 -19.19
N VAL A 69 -18.59 -10.42 -19.04
CA VAL A 69 -18.06 -11.41 -19.99
C VAL A 69 -18.71 -11.35 -21.37
N ILE A 70 -19.92 -10.78 -21.47
CA ILE A 70 -20.64 -10.59 -22.73
C ILE A 70 -20.15 -9.31 -23.42
N HIS A 71 -20.08 -8.20 -22.68
CA HIS A 71 -19.57 -6.92 -23.18
C HIS A 71 -19.11 -6.05 -22.00
N PRO A 72 -17.96 -5.33 -22.10
CA PRO A 72 -17.39 -4.55 -20.99
C PRO A 72 -18.32 -3.45 -20.44
N ASP A 73 -19.19 -2.87 -21.28
CA ASP A 73 -20.15 -1.85 -20.85
C ASP A 73 -21.13 -2.34 -19.77
N TYR A 74 -21.33 -3.65 -19.62
CA TYR A 74 -22.10 -4.20 -18.49
C TYR A 74 -21.40 -3.94 -17.14
N ALA A 75 -20.06 -3.91 -17.10
CA ALA A 75 -19.32 -3.52 -15.89
C ALA A 75 -19.50 -2.03 -15.56
N VAL A 76 -19.59 -1.18 -16.58
CA VAL A 76 -19.91 0.26 -16.42
C VAL A 76 -21.34 0.43 -15.90
N LEU A 77 -22.31 -0.30 -16.49
CA LEU A 77 -23.70 -0.28 -16.03
C LEU A 77 -23.83 -0.78 -14.58
N ALA A 78 -23.12 -1.86 -14.23
CA ALA A 78 -23.07 -2.38 -12.87
C ALA A 78 -22.59 -1.32 -11.88
N ALA A 79 -21.49 -0.63 -12.21
CA ALA A 79 -20.98 0.48 -11.41
C ALA A 79 -22.02 1.58 -11.24
N ARG A 80 -22.65 2.01 -12.33
CA ARG A 80 -23.67 3.08 -12.30
C ARG A 80 -24.87 2.73 -11.43
N ILE A 81 -25.32 1.47 -11.45
CA ILE A 81 -26.40 1.00 -10.57
C ILE A 81 -25.94 1.07 -9.11
N ALA A 82 -24.76 0.54 -8.80
CA ALA A 82 -24.22 0.54 -7.44
C ALA A 82 -23.99 1.96 -6.89
N ILE A 83 -23.45 2.86 -7.71
CA ILE A 83 -23.24 4.28 -7.38
C ILE A 83 -24.58 5.01 -7.19
N SER A 84 -25.55 4.76 -8.09
CA SER A 84 -26.90 5.30 -7.94
C SER A 84 -27.56 4.83 -6.64
N ASN A 85 -27.31 3.59 -6.23
CA ASN A 85 -27.77 3.07 -4.95
C ASN A 85 -27.10 3.81 -3.79
N LEU A 86 -25.76 3.95 -3.81
CA LEU A 86 -25.00 4.67 -2.79
C LEU A 86 -25.48 6.12 -2.63
N GLN A 87 -25.63 6.86 -3.74
CA GLN A 87 -26.07 8.25 -3.70
C GLN A 87 -27.48 8.41 -3.11
N LYS A 88 -28.36 7.42 -3.24
CA LYS A 88 -29.68 7.43 -2.59
C LYS A 88 -29.65 7.07 -1.11
N ASN A 89 -28.58 6.43 -0.65
CA ASN A 89 -28.39 6.00 0.74
C ASN A 89 -27.44 6.93 1.51
N THR A 90 -26.90 7.98 0.89
CA THR A 90 -25.94 8.93 1.47
C THR A 90 -26.44 10.36 1.32
N ASP A 91 -26.04 11.22 2.27
CA ASP A 91 -26.36 12.64 2.19
C ASP A 91 -25.66 13.26 0.97
N LYS A 92 -26.30 14.24 0.34
CA LYS A 92 -25.72 14.91 -0.84
C LYS A 92 -24.67 15.93 -0.41
N SER A 93 -24.91 16.68 0.66
CA SER A 93 -24.01 17.78 1.07
C SER A 93 -22.71 17.24 1.65
N PHE A 94 -21.57 17.69 1.11
CA PHE A 94 -20.25 17.33 1.61
C PHE A 94 -20.03 17.84 3.03
N SER A 95 -20.26 19.14 3.28
CA SER A 95 -20.04 19.73 4.62
C SER A 95 -20.92 19.08 5.70
N LYS A 96 -22.15 18.68 5.36
CA LYS A 96 -23.05 17.95 6.29
C LYS A 96 -22.53 16.54 6.60
N THR A 97 -22.07 15.80 5.59
CA THR A 97 -21.41 14.50 5.81
C THR A 97 -20.18 14.65 6.69
N MET A 98 -19.34 15.65 6.45
CA MET A 98 -18.14 15.92 7.25
C MET A 98 -18.46 16.29 8.70
N LYS A 99 -19.54 17.06 8.91
CA LYS A 99 -20.08 17.33 10.26
C LYS A 99 -20.46 16.03 10.98
N HIS A 100 -21.19 15.12 10.32
CA HIS A 100 -21.57 13.85 10.94
C HIS A 100 -20.36 12.96 11.26
N LEU A 101 -19.31 12.99 10.43
CA LEU A 101 -18.05 12.28 10.70
C LEU A 101 -17.28 12.87 11.89
N TYR A 102 -17.30 14.21 12.02
CA TYR A 102 -16.69 14.90 13.16
C TYR A 102 -17.45 14.65 14.46
N GLU A 103 -18.78 14.69 14.43
CA GLU A 103 -19.66 14.49 15.60
C GLU A 103 -19.90 13.00 15.93
N TYR A 104 -19.16 12.08 15.31
CA TYR A 104 -19.36 10.65 15.49
C TYR A 104 -19.08 10.21 16.93
N LEU A 105 -20.01 9.44 17.49
CA LEU A 105 -19.90 8.84 18.81
C LEU A 105 -19.76 7.33 18.68
N ASP A 106 -18.93 6.73 19.53
CA ASP A 106 -18.87 5.29 19.66
C ASP A 106 -20.25 4.77 20.10
N PRO A 107 -20.88 3.86 19.34
CA PRO A 107 -22.24 3.40 19.63
C PRO A 107 -22.35 2.58 20.92
N LYS A 108 -21.24 2.06 21.45
CA LYS A 108 -21.20 1.25 22.67
C LYS A 108 -20.81 2.08 23.89
N THR A 109 -19.82 2.97 23.78
CA THR A 109 -19.34 3.76 24.92
C THR A 109 -20.01 5.13 25.03
N GLY A 110 -20.57 5.65 23.94
CA GLY A 110 -21.11 7.01 23.87
C GLY A 110 -20.04 8.10 23.86
N GLU A 111 -18.77 7.73 23.88
CA GLU A 111 -17.65 8.66 23.85
C GLU A 111 -17.42 9.22 22.43
N LYS A 112 -16.77 10.38 22.36
CA LYS A 112 -16.40 11.01 21.09
C LYS A 112 -15.40 10.12 20.34
N ALA A 113 -15.76 9.71 19.14
CA ALA A 113 -14.96 8.87 18.26
C ALA A 113 -14.78 9.54 16.89
N ASN A 114 -14.46 10.84 16.90
CA ASN A 114 -14.40 11.68 15.71
C ASN A 114 -13.58 11.00 14.59
N LEU A 115 -14.14 10.92 13.39
CA LEU A 115 -13.47 10.36 12.21
C LEU A 115 -12.80 11.44 11.35
N LEU A 116 -13.04 12.70 11.68
CA LEU A 116 -12.46 13.88 11.04
C LEU A 116 -11.73 14.72 12.10
N SER A 117 -10.58 15.29 11.76
CA SER A 117 -9.85 16.18 12.66
C SER A 117 -10.63 17.49 12.87
N GLU A 118 -10.47 18.10 14.04
CA GLU A 118 -11.09 19.39 14.35
C GLU A 118 -10.59 20.51 13.42
N ALA A 119 -9.29 20.51 13.11
CA ALA A 119 -8.69 21.48 12.18
C ALA A 119 -9.32 21.39 10.78
N THR A 120 -9.39 20.18 10.21
CA THR A 120 -10.01 19.97 8.90
C THR A 120 -11.50 20.29 8.91
N TYR A 121 -12.22 19.91 9.96
CA TYR A 121 -13.65 20.24 10.11
C TYR A 121 -13.89 21.76 10.11
N ASN A 122 -13.09 22.52 10.86
CA ASN A 122 -13.23 23.97 10.95
C ASN A 122 -13.01 24.65 9.60
N ILE A 123 -12.02 24.20 8.82
CA ILE A 123 -11.76 24.69 7.45
C ILE A 123 -12.96 24.38 6.54
N ILE A 124 -13.44 23.14 6.55
CA ILE A 124 -14.61 22.73 5.74
C ILE A 124 -15.86 23.52 6.12
N LYS A 125 -16.05 23.78 7.42
CA LYS A 125 -17.19 24.55 7.93
C LYS A 125 -17.11 26.02 7.48
N LYS A 126 -15.91 26.61 7.53
CA LYS A 126 -15.66 28.01 7.12
C LYS A 126 -15.89 28.21 5.62
N HIS A 127 -15.44 27.27 4.79
CA HIS A 127 -15.52 27.35 3.31
C HIS A 127 -16.59 26.44 2.72
N ALA A 128 -17.67 26.17 3.47
CA ALA A 128 -18.65 25.15 3.12
C ALA A 128 -19.34 25.38 1.77
N ASP A 129 -19.69 26.62 1.45
CA ASP A 129 -20.42 26.95 0.21
C ASP A 129 -19.54 26.72 -1.03
N GLU A 130 -18.28 27.16 -0.96
CA GLU A 130 -17.30 26.98 -2.04
C GLU A 130 -16.97 25.50 -2.26
N LEU A 131 -16.66 24.77 -1.18
CA LEU A 131 -16.32 23.34 -1.28
C LEU A 131 -17.51 22.47 -1.72
N ASN A 132 -18.72 22.76 -1.26
CA ASN A 132 -19.92 22.03 -1.69
C ASN A 132 -20.24 22.27 -3.17
N SER A 133 -20.05 23.50 -3.66
CA SER A 133 -20.36 23.85 -5.05
C SER A 133 -19.30 23.37 -6.05
N ALA A 134 -18.04 23.21 -5.62
CA ALA A 134 -16.97 22.65 -6.43
C ALA A 134 -17.17 21.16 -6.76
N ILE A 135 -17.93 20.41 -5.96
CA ILE A 135 -18.09 18.96 -6.14
C ILE A 135 -19.03 18.61 -7.29
N ILE A 136 -18.53 17.78 -8.21
CA ILE A 136 -19.29 17.25 -9.35
C ILE A 136 -19.63 15.77 -9.11
N TYR A 137 -20.84 15.51 -8.59
CA TYR A 137 -21.29 14.15 -8.27
C TYR A 137 -21.43 13.20 -9.46
N ASP A 138 -21.55 13.72 -10.68
CA ASP A 138 -21.59 12.89 -11.88
C ASP A 138 -20.25 12.18 -12.12
N ARG A 139 -19.15 12.70 -11.57
CA ARG A 139 -17.84 12.03 -11.62
C ARG A 139 -17.80 10.72 -10.83
N ASP A 140 -18.75 10.47 -9.92
CA ASP A 140 -18.87 9.15 -9.30
C ASP A 140 -19.14 8.06 -10.35
N PHE A 141 -19.87 8.36 -11.42
CA PHE A 141 -20.20 7.40 -12.48
C PHE A 141 -19.03 7.04 -13.40
N ASN A 142 -17.85 7.64 -13.19
CA ASN A 142 -16.64 7.32 -13.95
C ASN A 142 -15.95 6.04 -13.46
N TYR A 143 -16.30 5.50 -12.30
CA TYR A 143 -15.75 4.23 -11.80
C TYR A 143 -16.39 3.03 -12.48
N ASP A 144 -15.60 1.98 -12.67
CA ASP A 144 -16.09 0.66 -12.98
C ASP A 144 -16.56 -0.05 -11.69
N TYR A 145 -17.17 -1.22 -11.84
CA TYR A 145 -17.80 -1.90 -10.71
C TYR A 145 -16.77 -2.31 -9.65
N PHE A 146 -15.65 -2.90 -10.07
CA PHE A 146 -14.62 -3.38 -9.15
C PHE A 146 -13.86 -2.23 -8.47
N GLY A 147 -13.56 -1.15 -9.18
CA GLY A 147 -12.98 0.06 -8.60
C GLY A 147 -13.91 0.68 -7.55
N PHE A 148 -15.21 0.79 -7.86
CA PHE A 148 -16.20 1.26 -6.89
C PHE A 148 -16.31 0.34 -5.67
N LYS A 149 -16.40 -0.98 -5.85
CA LYS A 149 -16.47 -1.93 -4.73
C LYS A 149 -15.22 -1.92 -3.85
N THR A 150 -14.05 -1.68 -4.43
CA THR A 150 -12.82 -1.46 -3.67
C THR A 150 -12.94 -0.22 -2.78
N LEU A 151 -13.43 0.90 -3.31
CA LEU A 151 -13.67 2.11 -2.53
C LEU A 151 -14.69 1.87 -1.40
N GLU A 152 -15.84 1.27 -1.73
CA GLU A 152 -16.94 0.98 -0.79
C GLU A 152 -16.48 0.06 0.37
N LYS A 153 -15.64 -0.93 0.07
CA LYS A 153 -15.16 -1.88 1.07
C LYS A 153 -14.27 -1.20 2.11
N SER A 154 -13.30 -0.40 1.67
CA SER A 154 -12.17 -0.01 2.52
C SER A 154 -11.90 1.50 2.63
N TYR A 155 -12.27 2.32 1.66
CA TYR A 155 -11.84 3.73 1.56
C TYR A 155 -12.88 4.73 2.03
N LEU A 156 -14.16 4.48 1.74
CA LEU A 156 -15.24 5.39 2.13
C LEU A 156 -15.53 5.25 3.63
N LEU A 157 -15.45 6.36 4.37
CA LEU A 157 -15.72 6.34 5.81
C LEU A 157 -17.16 5.92 6.10
N LYS A 158 -17.32 5.17 7.18
CA LYS A 158 -18.58 4.54 7.58
C LYS A 158 -19.05 5.08 8.92
N LEU A 159 -20.34 5.37 9.03
CA LEU A 159 -21.02 5.68 10.28
C LEU A 159 -21.88 4.48 10.66
N PHE A 160 -21.71 3.94 11.88
CA PHE A 160 -22.47 2.79 12.37
C PHE A 160 -22.44 1.59 11.39
N GLY A 161 -21.28 1.34 10.79
CA GLY A 161 -21.07 0.26 9.81
C GLY A 161 -21.62 0.53 8.39
N LYS A 162 -22.30 1.66 8.15
CA LYS A 162 -22.84 2.05 6.84
C LYS A 162 -21.99 3.15 6.20
N VAL A 163 -21.79 3.07 4.89
CA VAL A 163 -21.02 4.08 4.16
C VAL A 163 -21.70 5.45 4.26
N ALA A 164 -20.93 6.45 4.70
CA ALA A 164 -21.37 7.83 4.83
C ALA A 164 -20.82 8.71 3.70
N GLU A 165 -19.58 8.47 3.27
CA GLU A 165 -18.95 9.21 2.20
C GLU A 165 -19.34 8.70 0.81
N ARG A 166 -19.55 9.63 -0.12
CA ARG A 166 -19.45 9.35 -1.55
C ARG A 166 -17.99 9.39 -2.01
N PRO A 167 -17.63 8.79 -3.16
CA PRO A 167 -16.27 8.92 -3.70
C PRO A 167 -15.83 10.39 -3.81
N GLN A 168 -16.70 11.29 -4.30
CA GLN A 168 -16.38 12.72 -4.33
C GLN A 168 -16.12 13.34 -2.94
N HIS A 169 -16.84 12.90 -1.90
CA HIS A 169 -16.62 13.39 -0.54
C HIS A 169 -15.24 12.98 -0.02
N MET A 170 -14.85 11.73 -0.26
CA MET A 170 -13.52 11.24 0.10
C MET A 170 -12.43 12.04 -0.60
N ILE A 171 -12.55 12.28 -1.92
CA ILE A 171 -11.54 13.03 -2.68
C ILE A 171 -11.44 14.48 -2.17
N MET A 172 -12.57 15.15 -1.91
CA MET A 172 -12.55 16.51 -1.38
C MET A 172 -11.98 16.56 0.04
N ARG A 173 -12.31 15.59 0.90
CA ARG A 173 -11.69 15.45 2.23
C ARG A 173 -10.17 15.30 2.13
N VAL A 174 -9.69 14.46 1.20
CA VAL A 174 -8.25 14.27 0.98
C VAL A 174 -7.61 15.57 0.51
N ALA A 175 -8.21 16.28 -0.44
CA ALA A 175 -7.69 17.53 -0.94
C ALA A 175 -7.61 18.61 0.16
N VAL A 176 -8.68 18.83 0.92
CA VAL A 176 -8.64 19.76 2.07
C VAL A 176 -7.67 19.29 3.15
N GLY A 177 -7.56 17.97 3.37
CA GLY A 177 -6.62 17.38 4.31
C GLY A 177 -5.15 17.63 3.96
N ILE A 178 -4.81 17.76 2.67
CA ILE A 178 -3.46 18.08 2.20
C ILE A 178 -3.22 19.59 2.15
N HIS A 179 -4.19 20.36 1.68
CA HIS A 179 -3.99 21.78 1.36
C HIS A 179 -4.39 22.73 2.48
N GLY A 180 -5.17 22.28 3.47
CA GLY A 180 -5.61 23.10 4.60
C GLY A 180 -6.45 24.29 4.13
N GLU A 181 -6.06 25.50 4.57
CA GLU A 181 -6.74 26.77 4.24
C GLU A 181 -6.50 27.24 2.79
N ASP A 182 -5.63 26.58 2.03
CA ASP A 182 -5.39 26.86 0.61
C ASP A 182 -6.47 26.17 -0.26
N ILE A 183 -7.66 26.78 -0.29
CA ILE A 183 -8.87 26.22 -0.95
C ILE A 183 -8.72 26.15 -2.46
N GLU A 184 -8.00 27.09 -3.09
CA GLU A 184 -7.73 27.06 -4.53
C GLU A 184 -6.95 25.80 -4.91
N ALA A 185 -5.86 25.50 -4.19
CA ALA A 185 -5.08 24.29 -4.42
C ALA A 185 -5.85 23.01 -4.03
N ALA A 186 -6.72 23.08 -3.01
CA ALA A 186 -7.61 21.96 -2.66
C ALA A 186 -8.57 21.63 -3.82
N ILE A 187 -9.17 22.65 -4.44
CA ILE A 187 -10.09 22.49 -5.57
C ILE A 187 -9.33 22.02 -6.83
N GLU A 188 -8.12 22.53 -7.09
CA GLU A 188 -7.26 22.05 -8.17
C GLU A 188 -6.98 20.54 -8.02
N THR A 189 -6.52 20.12 -6.84
CA THR A 189 -6.26 18.72 -6.52
C THR A 189 -7.53 17.86 -6.60
N TYR A 190 -8.66 18.35 -6.07
CA TYR A 190 -9.95 17.66 -6.18
C TYR A 190 -10.33 17.40 -7.64
N ASN A 191 -10.22 18.42 -8.50
CA ASN A 191 -10.56 18.29 -9.91
C ASN A 191 -9.67 17.26 -10.60
N LEU A 192 -8.35 17.35 -10.39
CA LEU A 192 -7.40 16.43 -11.01
C LEU A 192 -7.62 14.98 -10.55
N MET A 193 -7.86 14.74 -9.27
CA MET A 193 -8.13 13.41 -8.72
C MET A 193 -9.50 12.85 -9.16
N SER A 194 -10.56 13.65 -9.11
CA SER A 194 -11.91 13.22 -9.48
C SER A 194 -12.08 12.98 -10.99
N GLU A 195 -11.26 13.63 -11.82
CA GLU A 195 -11.10 13.35 -13.25
C GLU A 195 -10.07 12.23 -13.53
N LYS A 196 -9.53 11.61 -12.49
CA LYS A 196 -8.63 10.45 -12.54
C LYS A 196 -7.28 10.69 -13.20
N TRP A 197 -6.78 11.93 -13.23
CA TRP A 197 -5.45 12.24 -13.77
C TRP A 197 -4.33 11.61 -12.94
N PHE A 198 -4.52 11.56 -11.61
CA PHE A 198 -3.65 10.87 -10.68
C PHE A 198 -4.44 10.40 -9.46
N THR A 199 -3.82 9.58 -8.61
CA THR A 199 -4.33 9.25 -7.27
C THR A 199 -3.20 9.30 -6.26
N HIS A 200 -3.50 9.73 -5.04
CA HIS A 200 -2.61 9.54 -3.90
C HIS A 200 -2.62 8.08 -3.44
N ALA A 201 -1.59 7.67 -2.71
CA ALA A 201 -1.49 6.33 -2.17
C ALA A 201 -2.56 6.04 -1.10
N THR A 202 -2.76 4.75 -0.82
CA THR A 202 -3.78 4.30 0.14
C THR A 202 -3.77 5.02 1.50
N PRO A 203 -2.62 5.19 2.20
CA PRO A 203 -2.64 5.84 3.52
C PRO A 203 -3.13 7.28 3.44
N THR A 204 -2.74 8.02 2.40
CA THR A 204 -3.25 9.37 2.16
C THR A 204 -4.76 9.37 1.95
N LEU A 205 -5.30 8.46 1.14
CA LEU A 205 -6.75 8.36 0.91
C LEU A 205 -7.53 7.98 2.19
N PHE A 206 -6.97 7.13 3.03
CA PHE A 206 -7.57 6.72 4.31
C PHE A 206 -7.53 7.83 5.36
N ASN A 207 -6.40 8.50 5.50
CA ASN A 207 -6.09 9.26 6.71
C ASN A 207 -6.01 10.78 6.50
N ALA A 208 -6.00 11.28 5.26
CA ALA A 208 -6.03 12.72 5.04
C ALA A 208 -7.32 13.33 5.63
N GLY A 209 -7.12 14.37 6.46
CA GLY A 209 -8.18 15.06 7.18
C GLY A 209 -8.67 14.37 8.46
N THR A 210 -8.16 13.18 8.82
CA THR A 210 -8.56 12.45 10.04
C THR A 210 -7.74 12.89 11.26
N PRO A 211 -8.14 12.54 12.50
CA PRO A 211 -7.44 13.00 13.71
C PRO A 211 -5.96 12.60 13.84
N LYS A 212 -5.57 11.47 13.22
CA LYS A 212 -4.18 10.98 13.19
C LYS A 212 -3.79 10.73 11.73
N PRO A 213 -3.40 11.78 10.99
CA PRO A 213 -3.17 11.69 9.55
C PRO A 213 -1.83 11.04 9.25
N GLN A 214 -1.74 9.70 9.33
CA GLN A 214 -0.58 8.97 8.81
C GLN A 214 -0.75 8.83 7.28
N LEU A 215 -0.02 9.66 6.52
CA LEU A 215 -0.24 9.81 5.07
C LEU A 215 0.79 9.04 4.22
N SER A 216 1.92 8.67 4.79
CA SER A 216 3.06 8.02 4.11
C SER A 216 2.88 6.50 4.01
N SER A 217 3.44 5.87 2.98
CA SER A 217 3.14 4.45 2.67
C SER A 217 4.13 3.44 3.23
N CYS A 218 5.42 3.76 3.16
CA CYS A 218 6.47 2.83 3.52
C CYS A 218 7.55 3.52 4.33
N PHE A 219 8.25 2.72 5.12
CA PHE A 219 9.34 3.14 5.98
C PHE A 219 10.53 2.23 5.75
N LEU A 220 11.74 2.80 5.78
CA LEU A 220 12.97 2.05 5.68
C LEU A 220 13.75 2.23 6.98
N LEU A 221 14.22 1.12 7.53
CA LEU A 221 15.00 1.10 8.76
C LEU A 221 16.33 0.41 8.51
N THR A 222 17.37 0.89 9.17
CA THR A 222 18.57 0.11 9.43
C THR A 222 18.52 -0.35 10.88
N MET A 223 18.85 -1.61 11.13
CA MET A 223 18.98 -2.13 12.47
C MET A 223 19.95 -1.27 13.28
N GLN A 224 19.49 -0.70 14.40
CA GLN A 224 20.22 0.37 15.10
C GLN A 224 21.61 -0.06 15.58
N SER A 225 21.74 -1.26 16.12
CA SER A 225 23.01 -1.81 16.58
C SER A 225 22.98 -3.33 16.70
N ASP A 226 24.16 -3.96 16.69
CA ASP A 226 24.34 -5.39 16.98
C ASP A 226 24.31 -5.67 18.49
N SER A 227 23.17 -5.37 19.10
CA SER A 227 22.91 -5.56 20.53
C SER A 227 21.43 -5.89 20.76
N ILE A 228 21.11 -6.49 21.92
CA ILE A 228 19.71 -6.78 22.25
C ILE A 228 18.88 -5.49 22.35
N GLU A 229 19.44 -4.44 22.94
CA GLU A 229 18.77 -3.13 23.04
C GLU A 229 18.43 -2.58 21.64
N GLY A 230 19.42 -2.47 20.75
CA GLY A 230 19.18 -2.00 19.38
C GLY A 230 18.22 -2.88 18.58
N ILE A 231 18.28 -4.20 18.75
CA ILE A 231 17.36 -5.14 18.10
C ILE A 231 15.91 -4.91 18.55
N TYR A 232 15.67 -4.73 19.85
CA TYR A 232 14.34 -4.55 20.40
C TYR A 232 13.81 -3.12 20.21
N ASP A 233 14.66 -2.10 20.19
CA ASP A 233 14.26 -0.73 19.83
C ASP A 233 13.84 -0.64 18.37
N THR A 234 14.59 -1.30 17.47
CA THR A 234 14.20 -1.41 16.05
C THR A 234 12.88 -2.18 15.90
N LEU A 235 12.67 -3.25 16.69
CA LEU A 235 11.42 -4.01 16.69
C LEU A 235 10.23 -3.17 17.17
N LYS A 236 10.43 -2.37 18.23
CA LYS A 236 9.43 -1.42 18.74
C LYS A 236 9.05 -0.40 17.67
N GLN A 237 10.03 0.16 16.95
CA GLN A 237 9.76 1.05 15.82
C GLN A 237 8.93 0.36 14.73
N CYS A 238 9.30 -0.87 14.35
CA CYS A 238 8.55 -1.66 13.38
C CYS A 238 7.09 -1.90 13.82
N ALA A 239 6.87 -2.21 15.10
CA ALA A 239 5.53 -2.40 15.66
C ALA A 239 4.68 -1.12 15.59
N LEU A 240 5.24 0.03 15.98
CA LEU A 240 4.53 1.33 15.93
C LEU A 240 4.20 1.76 14.50
N ILE A 241 5.11 1.52 13.55
CA ILE A 241 4.90 1.79 12.13
C ILE A 241 3.80 0.86 11.57
N SER A 242 3.87 -0.44 11.87
CA SER A 242 2.88 -1.42 11.41
C SER A 242 1.48 -1.13 11.97
N GLN A 243 1.37 -0.67 13.21
CA GLN A 243 0.10 -0.25 13.82
C GLN A 243 -0.61 0.81 12.97
N SER A 244 0.16 1.69 12.33
CA SER A 244 -0.35 2.77 11.49
C SER A 244 -0.46 2.40 10.01
N ALA A 245 -0.45 1.10 9.69
CA ALA A 245 -0.55 0.56 8.35
C ALA A 245 0.64 0.83 7.40
N GLY A 246 1.82 1.16 7.93
CA GLY A 246 3.04 1.33 7.14
C GLY A 246 3.68 -0.01 6.73
N GLY A 247 4.12 -0.10 5.47
CA GLY A 247 5.01 -1.19 5.02
C GLY A 247 6.46 -0.91 5.42
N ILE A 248 7.25 -1.94 5.75
CA ILE A 248 8.61 -1.76 6.26
C ILE A 248 9.64 -2.47 5.37
N GLY A 249 10.74 -1.79 5.04
CA GLY A 249 11.99 -2.41 4.62
C GLY A 249 13.02 -2.29 5.74
N ILE A 250 13.69 -3.38 6.12
CA ILE A 250 14.68 -3.38 7.21
C ILE A 250 16.00 -3.98 6.73
N SER A 251 17.09 -3.22 6.87
CA SER A 251 18.45 -3.72 6.72
C SER A 251 18.92 -4.37 8.02
N ILE A 252 19.45 -5.60 7.93
CA ILE A 252 19.98 -6.35 9.08
C ILE A 252 21.44 -6.77 8.90
N HIS A 253 22.16 -6.18 7.94
CA HIS A 253 23.53 -6.56 7.56
C HIS A 253 24.55 -6.51 8.71
N ASN A 254 24.26 -5.69 9.73
CA ASN A 254 25.14 -5.46 10.86
C ASN A 254 24.94 -6.45 12.02
N ILE A 255 23.94 -7.34 11.98
CA ILE A 255 23.71 -8.32 13.04
C ILE A 255 24.68 -9.49 12.92
N ARG A 256 25.33 -9.87 14.02
CA ARG A 256 26.30 -10.97 14.02
C ARG A 256 25.68 -12.32 13.63
N ALA A 257 26.44 -13.09 12.86
CA ALA A 257 26.05 -14.41 12.39
C ALA A 257 26.06 -15.49 13.49
N THR A 258 25.48 -16.65 13.20
CA THR A 258 25.47 -17.83 14.08
C THR A 258 26.88 -18.25 14.51
N GLY A 259 27.06 -18.59 15.79
CA GLY A 259 28.36 -19.00 16.34
C GLY A 259 29.34 -17.84 16.57
N SER A 260 28.89 -16.59 16.48
CA SER A 260 29.74 -15.42 16.79
C SER A 260 29.85 -15.20 18.29
N TYR A 261 31.07 -14.93 18.77
CA TYR A 261 31.33 -14.75 20.19
C TYR A 261 30.62 -13.52 20.76
N ILE A 262 30.00 -13.66 21.93
CA ILE A 262 29.32 -12.58 22.63
C ILE A 262 30.18 -12.13 23.81
N LYS A 263 30.80 -10.95 23.67
CA LYS A 263 31.51 -10.29 24.76
C LYS A 263 30.53 -9.98 25.91
N GLY A 264 30.92 -10.31 27.14
CA GLY A 264 30.13 -10.05 28.36
C GLY A 264 29.36 -11.26 28.89
N THR A 265 28.77 -12.09 28.03
CA THR A 265 28.03 -13.30 28.46
C THR A 265 28.83 -14.59 28.32
N ASN A 266 30.01 -14.54 27.68
CA ASN A 266 30.86 -15.70 27.38
C ASN A 266 30.12 -16.80 26.60
N GLY A 267 29.14 -16.41 25.80
CA GLY A 267 28.33 -17.30 24.95
C GLY A 267 28.55 -17.05 23.46
N TYR A 268 27.79 -17.77 22.63
CA TYR A 268 27.80 -17.65 21.18
C TYR A 268 26.43 -17.22 20.66
N SER A 269 26.41 -16.43 19.59
CA SER A 269 25.19 -15.95 18.93
C SER A 269 24.44 -17.10 18.27
N ASN A 270 23.11 -17.04 18.33
CA ASN A 270 22.22 -17.93 17.58
C ASN A 270 21.93 -17.42 16.15
N GLY A 271 22.57 -16.31 15.75
CA GLY A 271 22.44 -15.72 14.41
C GLY A 271 21.12 -15.00 14.16
N ILE A 272 20.87 -14.70 12.89
CA ILE A 272 19.70 -13.88 12.48
C ILE A 272 18.39 -14.65 12.50
N ILE A 273 18.41 -15.99 12.44
CA ILE A 273 17.20 -16.81 12.27
C ILE A 273 16.23 -16.68 13.47
N PRO A 274 16.66 -16.85 14.74
CA PRO A 274 15.74 -16.67 15.87
C PRO A 274 15.26 -15.23 16.02
N MET A 275 16.12 -14.25 15.72
CA MET A 275 15.73 -12.84 15.70
C MET A 275 14.59 -12.59 14.71
N LEU A 276 14.73 -13.09 13.48
CA LEU A 276 13.72 -12.91 12.45
C LEU A 276 12.38 -13.60 12.78
N ARG A 277 12.38 -14.65 13.60
CA ARG A 277 11.13 -15.23 14.11
C ARG A 277 10.37 -14.28 15.03
N VAL A 278 11.08 -13.51 15.87
CA VAL A 278 10.44 -12.48 16.71
C VAL A 278 9.82 -11.38 15.85
N TYR A 279 10.51 -10.96 14.78
CA TYR A 279 9.98 -10.02 13.81
C TYR A 279 8.77 -10.58 13.06
N ASN A 280 8.80 -11.86 12.68
CA ASN A 280 7.68 -12.56 12.04
C ASN A 280 6.43 -12.54 12.92
N ASP A 281 6.54 -12.95 14.17
CA ASP A 281 5.40 -13.00 15.07
C ASP A 281 4.89 -11.59 15.43
N THR A 282 5.76 -10.60 15.46
CA THR A 282 5.38 -9.19 15.59
C THR A 282 4.57 -8.71 14.37
N ALA A 283 4.99 -9.04 13.15
CA ALA A 283 4.25 -8.70 11.92
C ALA A 283 2.86 -9.32 11.90
N ARG A 284 2.71 -10.53 12.46
CA ARG A 284 1.42 -11.22 12.61
C ARG A 284 0.54 -10.60 13.69
N TYR A 285 1.14 -10.19 14.81
CA TYR A 285 0.42 -9.64 15.96
C TYR A 285 -0.09 -8.23 15.69
N VAL A 286 0.75 -7.35 15.13
CA VAL A 286 0.40 -5.96 14.85
C VAL A 286 -0.18 -5.84 13.44
N ASP A 287 -1.37 -6.41 13.27
CA ASP A 287 -2.13 -6.28 12.03
C ASP A 287 -2.70 -4.86 11.86
N GLN A 288 -2.74 -4.38 10.63
CA GLN A 288 -2.98 -2.98 10.33
C GLN A 288 -4.46 -2.61 10.56
N GLY A 289 -4.79 -2.05 11.73
CA GLY A 289 -6.06 -1.39 12.01
C GLY A 289 -7.29 -2.30 12.01
N GLY A 290 -7.17 -3.52 12.54
CA GLY A 290 -8.29 -4.48 12.68
C GLY A 290 -8.54 -5.28 11.41
N ASN A 291 -7.53 -6.04 10.95
CA ASN A 291 -7.57 -6.85 9.73
C ASN A 291 -7.81 -6.08 8.40
N LYS A 292 -7.59 -4.75 8.34
CA LYS A 292 -7.66 -4.05 7.04
C LYS A 292 -6.54 -4.52 6.11
N ARG A 293 -5.35 -4.79 6.65
CA ARG A 293 -4.16 -5.35 5.97
C ARG A 293 -3.27 -6.07 6.98
N LYS A 294 -2.52 -7.09 6.54
CA LYS A 294 -1.51 -7.75 7.38
C LYS A 294 -0.25 -6.88 7.48
N GLY A 295 0.44 -6.89 8.62
CA GLY A 295 1.77 -6.30 8.73
C GLY A 295 2.74 -6.97 7.75
N ALA A 296 3.61 -6.19 7.10
CA ALA A 296 4.48 -6.68 6.04
C ALA A 296 5.86 -6.02 6.12
N PHE A 297 6.88 -6.82 6.44
CA PHE A 297 8.26 -6.37 6.56
C PHE A 297 9.12 -7.09 5.51
N ALA A 298 9.89 -6.36 4.72
CA ALA A 298 10.92 -6.89 3.85
C ALA A 298 12.29 -6.77 4.52
N VAL A 299 12.96 -7.90 4.71
CA VAL A 299 14.27 -8.00 5.34
C VAL A 299 15.33 -8.05 4.25
N TYR A 300 16.29 -7.14 4.32
CA TYR A 300 17.41 -7.03 3.38
C TYR A 300 18.67 -7.58 4.01
N LEU A 301 19.37 -8.46 3.27
CA LEU A 301 20.65 -9.03 3.66
C LEU A 301 21.65 -9.01 2.49
N GLU A 302 22.89 -8.60 2.73
CA GLU A 302 23.96 -8.70 1.73
C GLU A 302 24.47 -10.15 1.60
N PRO A 303 24.82 -10.61 0.38
CA PRO A 303 25.14 -12.02 0.13
C PRO A 303 26.46 -12.52 0.74
N TRP A 304 27.28 -11.63 1.31
CA TRP A 304 28.48 -12.02 2.06
C TRP A 304 28.18 -12.43 3.51
N HIS A 305 26.96 -12.22 4.01
CA HIS A 305 26.64 -12.53 5.40
C HIS A 305 26.68 -14.05 5.66
N ALA A 306 27.29 -14.49 6.76
CA ALA A 306 27.51 -15.92 7.02
C ALA A 306 26.25 -16.76 7.23
N ASP A 307 25.12 -16.15 7.63
CA ASP A 307 23.81 -16.82 7.73
C ASP A 307 22.98 -16.75 6.41
N ILE A 308 23.58 -16.39 5.27
CA ILE A 308 22.82 -16.18 4.01
C ILE A 308 22.10 -17.43 3.49
N PHE A 309 22.65 -18.63 3.68
CA PHE A 309 22.00 -19.85 3.21
C PHE A 309 20.72 -20.13 4.00
N GLU A 310 20.79 -20.03 5.32
CA GLU A 310 19.65 -20.21 6.22
C GLU A 310 18.61 -19.11 6.00
N PHE A 311 19.04 -17.88 5.70
CA PHE A 311 18.15 -16.78 5.34
C PHE A 311 17.29 -17.11 4.11
N LEU A 312 17.88 -17.75 3.08
CA LEU A 312 17.17 -18.14 1.86
C LEU A 312 16.15 -19.27 2.07
N GLU A 313 16.24 -19.98 3.20
CA GLU A 313 15.33 -21.09 3.55
C GLU A 313 14.10 -20.62 4.37
N LEU A 314 14.13 -19.41 4.94
CA LEU A 314 13.15 -18.94 5.92
C LEU A 314 11.69 -18.91 5.43
N LYS A 315 11.48 -18.67 4.12
CA LYS A 315 10.15 -18.60 3.51
C LYS A 315 9.66 -19.93 2.92
N LYS A 316 10.51 -20.95 2.85
CA LYS A 316 10.15 -22.23 2.24
C LYS A 316 9.01 -22.90 3.01
N ASN A 317 8.12 -23.57 2.27
CA ASN A 317 6.95 -24.22 2.86
C ASN A 317 7.32 -25.48 3.65
N HIS A 318 8.30 -26.24 3.16
CA HIS A 318 8.83 -27.43 3.81
C HIS A 318 9.97 -27.10 4.79
N GLY A 319 10.35 -28.09 5.60
CA GLY A 319 11.41 -28.00 6.61
C GLY A 319 10.90 -27.73 8.03
N LYS A 320 11.84 -27.47 8.94
CA LYS A 320 11.58 -27.32 10.38
C LYS A 320 10.93 -25.98 10.71
N GLU A 321 9.80 -25.99 11.39
CA GLU A 321 9.02 -24.77 11.68
C GLU A 321 9.79 -23.76 12.52
N GLU A 322 10.65 -24.24 13.43
CA GLU A 322 11.50 -23.41 14.26
C GLU A 322 12.58 -22.63 13.49
N LEU A 323 12.76 -22.93 12.21
CA LEU A 323 13.67 -22.27 11.26
C LEU A 323 12.90 -21.54 10.13
N ARG A 324 11.65 -21.12 10.38
CA ARG A 324 10.79 -20.47 9.39
C ARG A 324 10.22 -19.16 9.90
N ALA A 325 10.05 -18.22 8.97
CA ALA A 325 9.47 -16.89 9.21
C ALA A 325 8.71 -16.43 7.94
N ARG A 326 7.64 -17.17 7.60
CA ARG A 326 6.98 -17.07 6.28
C ARG A 326 6.19 -15.77 6.05
N ASP A 327 5.80 -15.08 7.13
CA ASP A 327 5.07 -13.82 7.05
C ASP A 327 5.99 -12.61 6.74
N LEU A 328 7.31 -12.80 6.79
CA LEU A 328 8.29 -11.83 6.33
C LEU A 328 8.56 -11.97 4.82
N PHE A 329 8.99 -10.87 4.21
CA PHE A 329 9.55 -10.84 2.86
C PHE A 329 11.07 -10.76 2.94
N TYR A 330 11.76 -11.28 1.92
CA TYR A 330 13.22 -11.39 1.92
C TYR A 330 13.79 -10.76 0.66
N ALA A 331 14.93 -10.10 0.80
CA ALA A 331 15.63 -9.41 -0.27
C ALA A 331 17.14 -9.57 -0.12
N VAL A 332 17.80 -9.82 -1.24
CA VAL A 332 19.26 -9.84 -1.33
C VAL A 332 19.73 -8.48 -1.86
N TRP A 333 20.60 -7.82 -1.08
CA TRP A 333 21.23 -6.54 -1.41
C TRP A 333 22.62 -6.82 -1.99
N ALA A 334 22.68 -7.20 -3.27
CA ALA A 334 23.89 -7.71 -3.92
C ALA A 334 24.83 -6.59 -4.36
N SER A 335 26.13 -6.74 -4.09
CA SER A 335 27.17 -5.92 -4.72
C SER A 335 27.51 -6.42 -6.12
N ASP A 336 28.09 -5.56 -6.94
CA ASP A 336 28.58 -5.89 -8.27
C ASP A 336 29.70 -6.95 -8.17
N LEU A 337 30.52 -6.91 -7.11
CA LEU A 337 31.55 -7.92 -6.86
C LEU A 337 30.96 -9.33 -6.79
N PHE A 338 29.87 -9.53 -6.04
CA PHE A 338 29.22 -10.84 -5.96
C PHE A 338 28.81 -11.33 -7.35
N MET A 339 28.19 -10.47 -8.16
CA MET A 339 27.78 -10.82 -9.52
C MET A 339 28.97 -11.14 -10.44
N LYS A 340 30.07 -10.37 -10.36
CA LYS A 340 31.32 -10.65 -11.10
C LYS A 340 31.90 -12.02 -10.72
N ARG A 341 31.92 -12.35 -9.41
CA ARG A 341 32.42 -13.64 -8.91
C ARG A 341 31.56 -14.82 -9.40
N VAL A 342 30.24 -14.63 -9.49
CA VAL A 342 29.31 -15.63 -10.04
C VAL A 342 29.59 -15.88 -11.53
N GLU A 343 29.72 -14.81 -12.31
CA GLU A 343 29.99 -14.87 -13.76
C GLU A 343 31.32 -15.56 -14.07
N ASN A 344 32.36 -15.25 -13.30
CA ASN A 344 33.71 -15.77 -13.51
C ASN A 344 33.98 -17.15 -12.85
N ASP A 345 32.98 -17.79 -12.24
CA ASP A 345 33.13 -19.03 -11.44
C ASP A 345 34.22 -18.94 -10.35
N GLU A 346 34.27 -17.80 -9.67
CA GLU A 346 35.21 -17.53 -8.60
C GLU A 346 34.68 -17.94 -7.22
N THR A 347 35.54 -17.85 -6.21
CA THR A 347 35.15 -18.07 -4.83
C THR A 347 34.45 -16.85 -4.23
N TRP A 348 33.62 -17.11 -3.23
CA TRP A 348 32.94 -16.11 -2.42
C TRP A 348 33.16 -16.41 -0.94
N SER A 349 33.62 -15.42 -0.19
CA SER A 349 33.82 -15.49 1.25
C SER A 349 32.62 -14.96 2.02
N LEU A 350 32.23 -15.72 3.03
CA LEU A 350 31.16 -15.40 3.96
C LEU A 350 31.74 -14.90 5.28
N PHE A 351 31.21 -13.80 5.78
CA PHE A 351 31.71 -13.09 6.95
C PHE A 351 30.63 -12.89 8.01
N CYS A 352 31.07 -12.75 9.26
CA CYS A 352 30.26 -12.14 10.31
C CYS A 352 30.57 -10.63 10.37
N PRO A 353 29.56 -9.73 10.42
CA PRO A 353 29.81 -8.29 10.48
C PRO A 353 30.58 -7.84 11.73
N ASN A 354 30.54 -8.60 12.82
CA ASN A 354 31.35 -8.33 14.02
C ASN A 354 32.86 -8.62 13.80
N GLU A 355 33.22 -9.47 12.84
CA GLU A 355 34.60 -9.84 12.51
C GLU A 355 35.14 -9.07 11.30
N ALA A 356 34.24 -8.72 10.38
CA ALA A 356 34.48 -7.93 9.17
C ALA A 356 33.56 -6.68 9.15
N PRO A 357 33.76 -5.73 10.08
CA PRO A 357 32.90 -4.55 10.20
C PRO A 357 33.06 -3.60 9.01
N GLY A 358 32.04 -2.78 8.77
CA GLY A 358 32.07 -1.72 7.75
C GLY A 358 31.69 -2.16 6.33
N LEU A 359 31.57 -3.46 6.03
CA LEU A 359 31.18 -3.93 4.69
C LEU A 359 29.81 -3.38 4.24
N ALA A 360 28.87 -3.23 5.17
CA ALA A 360 27.55 -2.64 4.90
C ALA A 360 27.57 -1.11 4.74
N ASP A 361 28.67 -0.46 5.14
CA ASP A 361 28.81 0.99 5.20
C ASP A 361 29.59 1.57 4.00
N VAL A 362 30.10 0.71 3.12
CA VAL A 362 30.81 1.07 1.88
C VAL A 362 30.20 0.38 0.67
N TRP A 363 30.40 0.91 -0.53
CA TRP A 363 29.90 0.36 -1.79
C TRP A 363 30.94 0.53 -2.92
N GLY A 364 30.72 -0.12 -4.06
CA GLY A 364 31.59 -0.02 -5.23
C GLY A 364 33.05 -0.40 -4.93
N LYS A 365 34.00 0.44 -5.37
CA LYS A 365 35.44 0.16 -5.22
C LYS A 365 35.89 0.04 -3.77
N GLU A 366 35.36 0.88 -2.88
CA GLU A 366 35.68 0.84 -1.45
C GLU A 366 35.22 -0.46 -0.81
N PHE A 367 34.05 -0.97 -1.22
CA PHE A 367 33.59 -2.29 -0.81
C PHE A 367 34.52 -3.40 -1.31
N GLU A 368 34.89 -3.39 -2.59
CA GLU A 368 35.79 -4.39 -3.17
C GLU A 368 37.14 -4.44 -2.42
N GLU A 369 37.75 -3.29 -2.18
CA GLU A 369 39.02 -3.16 -1.44
C GLU A 369 38.91 -3.70 -0.01
N LEU A 370 37.86 -3.34 0.72
CA LEU A 370 37.64 -3.79 2.10
C LEU A 370 37.35 -5.29 2.17
N TYR A 371 36.55 -5.80 1.23
CA TYR A 371 36.21 -7.22 1.13
C TYR A 371 37.46 -8.06 0.88
N HIS A 372 38.28 -7.70 -0.12
CA HIS A 372 39.54 -8.42 -0.42
C HIS A 372 40.55 -8.33 0.72
N LYS A 373 40.61 -7.19 1.43
CA LYS A 373 41.43 -7.06 2.64
C LYS A 373 41.02 -8.12 3.67
N TYR A 374 39.73 -8.27 3.96
CA TYR A 374 39.26 -9.27 4.92
C TYR A 374 39.44 -10.72 4.45
N GLU A 375 39.37 -10.98 3.14
CA GLU A 375 39.78 -12.27 2.58
C GLU A 375 41.27 -12.54 2.87
N SER A 376 42.15 -11.57 2.63
CA SER A 376 43.61 -11.71 2.84
C SER A 376 44.01 -11.86 4.32
N GLU A 377 43.23 -11.25 5.22
CA GLU A 377 43.42 -11.36 6.68
C GLU A 377 42.87 -12.69 7.24
N GLY A 378 42.25 -13.53 6.42
CA GLY A 378 41.70 -14.82 6.85
C GLY A 378 40.47 -14.69 7.75
N LYS A 379 39.72 -13.58 7.65
CA LYS A 379 38.52 -13.32 8.46
C LYS A 379 37.26 -14.04 7.96
N ALA A 380 37.34 -14.69 6.80
CA ALA A 380 36.21 -15.44 6.24
C ALA A 380 35.87 -16.63 7.15
N ARG A 381 34.60 -16.75 7.52
CA ARG A 381 34.10 -17.91 8.28
C ARG A 381 33.96 -19.13 7.40
N LYS A 382 33.61 -18.92 6.14
CA LYS A 382 33.45 -19.96 5.12
C LYS A 382 33.79 -19.36 3.77
N THR A 383 34.49 -20.10 2.93
CA THR A 383 34.70 -19.77 1.52
C THR A 383 34.01 -20.83 0.67
N ILE A 384 33.20 -20.39 -0.29
CA ILE A 384 32.38 -21.23 -1.16
C ILE A 384 32.64 -20.86 -2.62
N LYS A 385 32.06 -21.62 -3.56
CA LYS A 385 31.91 -21.14 -4.94
C LYS A 385 30.80 -20.10 -5.00
N ALA A 386 31.02 -18.98 -5.68
CA ALA A 386 29.99 -17.94 -5.80
C ALA A 386 28.70 -18.47 -6.45
N GLN A 387 28.85 -19.34 -7.45
CA GLN A 387 27.73 -20.01 -8.12
C GLN A 387 26.91 -20.92 -7.18
N GLU A 388 27.50 -21.49 -6.13
CA GLU A 388 26.77 -22.29 -5.14
C GLU A 388 25.69 -21.45 -4.45
N LEU A 389 26.06 -20.25 -3.99
CA LEU A 389 25.10 -19.31 -3.39
C LEU A 389 24.11 -18.79 -4.43
N TRP A 390 24.56 -18.50 -5.65
CA TRP A 390 23.68 -18.08 -6.74
C TRP A 390 22.58 -19.10 -7.04
N PHE A 391 22.94 -20.39 -7.17
CA PHE A 391 21.95 -21.45 -7.37
C PHE A 391 20.98 -21.58 -6.20
N LYS A 392 21.43 -21.34 -4.95
CA LYS A 392 20.53 -21.31 -3.80
C LYS A 392 19.56 -20.12 -3.79
N ILE A 393 19.99 -18.96 -4.25
CA ILE A 393 19.09 -17.81 -4.47
C ILE A 393 18.02 -18.18 -5.50
N LEU A 394 18.42 -18.76 -6.64
CA LEU A 394 17.49 -19.17 -7.69
C LEU A 394 16.52 -20.27 -7.23
N GLU A 395 17.00 -21.25 -6.46
CA GLU A 395 16.15 -22.30 -5.88
C GLU A 395 15.07 -21.70 -4.97
N SER A 396 15.44 -20.78 -4.09
CA SER A 396 14.48 -20.07 -3.22
C SER A 396 13.45 -19.28 -4.04
N GLN A 397 13.88 -18.61 -5.11
CA GLN A 397 13.00 -17.88 -6.02
C GLN A 397 12.03 -18.79 -6.78
N ILE A 398 12.49 -19.96 -7.23
CA ILE A 398 11.64 -20.95 -7.90
C ILE A 398 10.59 -21.48 -6.93
N GLU A 399 10.95 -21.74 -5.67
CA GLU A 399 10.03 -22.29 -4.67
C GLU A 399 9.05 -21.25 -4.09
N THR A 400 9.48 -19.99 -3.93
CA THR A 400 8.76 -19.00 -3.12
C THR A 400 8.48 -17.67 -3.81
N GLY A 401 9.07 -17.43 -4.99
CA GLY A 401 9.05 -16.13 -5.67
C GLY A 401 9.96 -15.07 -5.05
N THR A 402 10.73 -15.42 -4.01
CA THR A 402 11.65 -14.52 -3.27
C THR A 402 12.97 -15.26 -3.01
N PRO A 403 14.09 -14.58 -2.70
CA PRO A 403 14.23 -13.17 -2.35
C PRO A 403 14.07 -12.21 -3.53
N TYR A 404 13.72 -10.96 -3.24
CA TYR A 404 13.93 -9.85 -4.18
C TYR A 404 15.42 -9.71 -4.48
N MET A 405 15.76 -9.23 -5.67
CA MET A 405 17.14 -8.92 -6.06
C MET A 405 17.30 -7.42 -6.25
N LEU A 406 18.18 -6.81 -5.47
CA LEU A 406 18.53 -5.41 -5.62
C LEU A 406 20.05 -5.27 -5.64
N TYR A 407 20.53 -4.30 -6.42
CA TYR A 407 21.95 -4.11 -6.69
C TYR A 407 22.47 -2.88 -5.93
N LYS A 408 23.18 -3.14 -4.83
CA LYS A 408 23.73 -2.16 -3.89
C LYS A 408 24.50 -1.06 -4.58
N ASP A 409 25.43 -1.44 -5.47
CA ASP A 409 26.34 -0.48 -6.09
C ASP A 409 25.59 0.40 -7.09
N SER A 410 24.69 -0.17 -7.88
CA SER A 410 23.78 0.59 -8.75
C SER A 410 22.87 1.55 -7.97
N ALA A 411 22.30 1.10 -6.85
CA ALA A 411 21.42 1.90 -6.02
C ALA A 411 22.17 3.09 -5.42
N ASN A 412 23.37 2.85 -4.88
CA ASN A 412 24.20 3.91 -4.31
C ASN A 412 24.75 4.84 -5.40
N ALA A 413 25.35 4.32 -6.48
CA ALA A 413 25.99 5.10 -7.55
C ALA A 413 25.08 6.06 -8.31
N LYS A 414 23.76 5.87 -8.24
CA LYS A 414 22.77 6.70 -8.95
C LYS A 414 21.83 7.46 -8.00
N SER A 415 22.07 7.41 -6.69
CA SER A 415 21.25 8.13 -5.72
C SER A 415 21.70 9.59 -5.60
N ASN A 416 20.74 10.51 -5.61
CA ASN A 416 20.99 11.91 -5.26
C ASN A 416 21.24 12.12 -3.75
N GLN A 417 21.07 11.07 -2.94
CA GLN A 417 21.35 11.08 -1.49
C GLN A 417 22.73 10.50 -1.14
N GLN A 418 23.62 10.28 -2.11
CA GLN A 418 24.97 9.76 -1.89
C GLN A 418 25.76 10.52 -0.82
N ASN A 419 25.52 11.82 -0.69
CA ASN A 419 26.19 12.69 0.26
C ASN A 419 25.82 12.41 1.73
N LEU A 420 24.78 11.61 2.00
CA LEU A 420 24.35 11.24 3.35
C LEU A 420 25.10 10.00 3.88
N GLY A 421 25.57 9.14 2.97
CA GLY A 421 26.26 7.88 3.27
C GLY A 421 25.72 6.72 2.45
N THR A 422 26.20 5.52 2.77
CA THR A 422 25.80 4.28 2.05
C THR A 422 24.36 3.90 2.39
N ILE A 423 23.54 3.75 1.35
CA ILE A 423 22.18 3.23 1.41
C ILE A 423 22.24 1.72 1.55
N LYS A 424 21.55 1.20 2.58
CA LYS A 424 21.69 -0.20 3.02
C LYS A 424 20.52 -1.10 2.62
N SER A 425 19.42 -0.57 2.12
CA SER A 425 18.25 -1.37 1.76
C SER A 425 17.31 -0.59 0.84
N SER A 426 16.21 -1.23 0.46
CA SER A 426 15.04 -0.60 -0.11
C SER A 426 13.83 -0.80 0.83
N ASN A 427 12.66 -0.30 0.45
CA ASN A 427 11.39 -0.53 1.15
C ASN A 427 10.78 -1.92 0.90
N LEU A 428 9.54 -2.14 1.38
CA LEU A 428 8.77 -3.37 1.18
C LEU A 428 8.62 -3.81 -0.29
N CYS A 429 8.48 -2.86 -1.21
CA CYS A 429 8.12 -3.11 -2.62
C CYS A 429 9.29 -2.93 -3.61
N ALA A 430 10.51 -2.73 -3.09
CA ALA A 430 11.77 -2.65 -3.86
C ALA A 430 11.90 -1.43 -4.82
N GLU A 431 11.11 -0.37 -4.66
CA GLU A 431 11.14 0.82 -5.52
C GLU A 431 11.80 2.05 -4.89
N ILE A 432 12.02 2.06 -3.56
CA ILE A 432 12.52 3.23 -2.82
C ILE A 432 13.96 3.04 -2.37
N ILE A 433 14.83 3.95 -2.78
CA ILE A 433 16.26 3.94 -2.48
C ILE A 433 16.59 5.21 -1.70
N GLU A 434 16.40 5.15 -0.38
CA GLU A 434 16.61 6.26 0.55
C GLU A 434 17.58 5.87 1.67
N PHE A 435 18.36 6.84 2.12
CA PHE A 435 19.33 6.67 3.20
C PHE A 435 18.64 6.39 4.54
N THR A 436 19.26 5.53 5.36
CA THR A 436 18.83 5.23 6.72
C THR A 436 20.04 5.08 7.64
N SER A 437 19.86 5.40 8.91
CA SER A 437 20.90 5.27 9.94
C SER A 437 20.30 4.72 11.25
N SER A 438 21.07 4.71 12.34
CA SER A 438 20.52 4.40 13.68
C SER A 438 19.47 5.43 14.13
N ASP A 439 19.60 6.66 13.65
CA ASP A 439 18.84 7.81 14.13
C ASP A 439 17.81 8.30 13.07
N GLU A 440 17.91 7.79 11.85
CA GLU A 440 17.07 8.19 10.71
C GLU A 440 16.32 7.00 10.10
N VAL A 441 14.99 7.06 10.18
CA VAL A 441 14.05 6.19 9.47
C VAL A 441 13.56 6.94 8.24
N ALA A 442 13.83 6.40 7.05
CA ALA A 442 13.37 7.01 5.81
C ALA A 442 11.87 6.73 5.58
N VAL A 443 11.21 7.65 4.88
CA VAL A 443 9.75 7.69 4.75
C VAL A 443 9.36 7.94 3.30
N CYS A 444 8.57 7.03 2.76
CA CYS A 444 8.12 7.09 1.38
C CYS A 444 6.72 7.71 1.26
N ASN A 445 6.64 8.84 0.52
CA ASN A 445 5.41 9.56 0.20
C ASN A 445 5.05 9.35 -1.28
N LEU A 446 3.90 8.73 -1.54
CA LEU A 446 3.57 8.17 -2.86
C LEU A 446 2.28 8.70 -3.46
N ALA A 447 2.31 8.87 -4.77
CA ALA A 447 1.16 9.05 -5.64
C ALA A 447 1.45 8.40 -7.00
N SER A 448 0.41 8.12 -7.79
CA SER A 448 0.55 7.55 -9.13
C SER A 448 -0.26 8.32 -10.17
N ILE A 449 0.33 8.49 -11.35
CA ILE A 449 -0.26 9.20 -12.48
C ILE A 449 -0.90 8.20 -13.45
N SER A 450 -2.13 8.48 -13.88
CA SER A 450 -2.88 7.62 -14.80
C SER A 450 -2.45 7.87 -16.25
N LEU A 451 -1.38 7.21 -16.70
CA LEU A 451 -0.79 7.44 -18.04
C LEU A 451 -1.79 7.36 -19.20
N THR A 452 -2.81 6.50 -19.11
CA THR A 452 -3.84 6.35 -20.15
C THR A 452 -4.67 7.61 -20.37
N ARG A 453 -4.77 8.52 -19.38
CA ARG A 453 -5.52 9.78 -19.49
C ARG A 453 -4.84 10.81 -20.38
N PHE A 454 -3.54 10.65 -20.62
CA PHE A 454 -2.74 11.55 -21.44
C PHE A 454 -2.74 11.12 -22.91
N VAL A 455 -3.39 10.01 -23.26
CA VAL A 455 -3.54 9.59 -24.66
C VAL A 455 -4.82 10.19 -25.24
N ILE A 456 -4.67 11.16 -26.14
CA ILE A 456 -5.78 11.86 -26.81
C ILE A 456 -5.69 11.54 -28.30
N ASN A 457 -6.73 10.91 -28.86
CA ASN A 457 -6.80 10.54 -30.28
C ASN A 457 -5.54 9.80 -30.78
N GLY A 458 -5.01 8.88 -29.95
CA GLY A 458 -3.81 8.09 -30.27
C GLY A 458 -2.47 8.82 -30.12
N LYS A 459 -2.45 10.07 -29.63
CA LYS A 459 -1.22 10.83 -29.34
C LYS A 459 -1.06 11.05 -27.84
N PHE A 460 0.17 11.00 -27.35
CA PHE A 460 0.48 11.24 -25.95
C PHE A 460 0.71 12.74 -25.68
N ASP A 461 -0.02 13.31 -24.73
CA ASP A 461 0.07 14.70 -24.31
C ASP A 461 1.11 14.87 -23.20
N HIS A 462 2.36 15.10 -23.61
CA HIS A 462 3.49 15.31 -22.70
C HIS A 462 3.37 16.62 -21.90
N GLN A 463 2.75 17.65 -22.47
CA GLN A 463 2.60 18.94 -21.80
C GLN A 463 1.61 18.81 -20.63
N ARG A 464 0.49 18.14 -20.85
CA ARG A 464 -0.46 17.87 -19.77
C ARG A 464 0.12 16.97 -18.69
N LEU A 465 0.94 15.98 -19.06
CA LEU A 465 1.68 15.15 -18.09
C LEU A 465 2.58 16.00 -17.20
N TYR A 466 3.34 16.92 -17.79
CA TYR A 466 4.21 17.85 -17.04
C TYR A 466 3.42 18.68 -16.02
N GLU A 467 2.30 19.27 -16.43
CA GLU A 467 1.44 20.09 -15.57
C GLU A 467 0.90 19.30 -14.37
N VAL A 468 0.34 18.11 -14.63
CA VAL A 468 -0.20 17.25 -13.56
C VAL A 468 0.91 16.80 -12.62
N THR A 469 2.08 16.43 -13.16
CA THR A 469 3.24 16.01 -12.35
C THR A 469 3.69 17.11 -11.38
N LYS A 470 3.68 18.37 -11.82
CA LYS A 470 4.02 19.52 -10.97
C LYS A 470 3.06 19.67 -9.77
N VAL A 471 1.77 19.45 -9.99
CA VAL A 471 0.77 19.47 -8.90
C VAL A 471 1.00 18.28 -7.95
N VAL A 472 1.20 17.08 -8.47
CA VAL A 472 1.48 15.88 -7.66
C VAL A 472 2.72 16.10 -6.78
N ALA A 473 3.80 16.66 -7.32
CA ALA A 473 5.02 16.96 -6.56
C ALA A 473 4.76 17.95 -5.42
N LYS A 474 4.00 19.03 -5.67
CA LYS A 474 3.59 19.99 -4.62
C LYS A 474 2.74 19.32 -3.54
N ASN A 475 1.82 18.45 -3.93
CA ASN A 475 0.95 17.73 -3.00
C ASN A 475 1.75 16.81 -2.09
N LEU A 476 2.67 16.03 -2.66
CA LEU A 476 3.57 15.16 -1.89
C LEU A 476 4.47 15.98 -0.96
N ASN A 477 4.92 17.17 -1.37
CA ASN A 477 5.67 18.08 -0.51
C ASN A 477 4.83 18.67 0.64
N LYS A 478 3.52 18.86 0.48
CA LYS A 478 2.62 19.28 1.57
C LYS A 478 2.26 18.13 2.52
N ILE A 479 2.44 16.89 2.09
CA ILE A 479 2.22 15.69 2.90
C ILE A 479 3.36 15.46 3.90
N ILE A 480 4.59 15.83 3.52
CA ILE A 480 5.75 15.93 4.41
C ILE A 480 5.53 17.10 5.37
#